data_AF-A0A9D2M4F1-F1
#
_entry.id   AF-A0A9D2M4F1-F1
#
_cell.length_a   1.000
_cell.length_b   1.000
_cell.length_c   1.000
_cell.angle_alpha   90.00
_cell.angle_beta   90.00
_cell.angle_gamma   90.00
#
_symmetry.space_group_name_H-M   'P 1'
#
loop_
_entity.id
_entity.type
_entity.pdbx_description
1 polymer ?
#
loop_
_entity_poly.entity_id
_entity_poly.type
_entity_poly.pdbx_seq_one_letter_code
_entity_poly.pdbx_strand_id
1 'polypeptide(L)'
;MKRKTVQMILRRGPVPTRLAETQARCAALLPRKRRRTGFWQFLSAVWRFTAPPLWGAQAGASALFALAAARESELPSFLCLLGPLLALACLPALFAAERHGMAELEASTCAAGAELTLARLALASGADLLALTAALGLGVRQGGAGAWALSLYLLVPFLFCSLVTLAVLRRGPGRRGGGAQRCAAVCLATATGLLALRRYAPGLYTASAVGGWAAGFVLFFCFFARELARLVRACGKGAPYGTYA
;
A
#
# COMPACT_ATOMS: atom_id res chain seq x y z
N MET A 1 -27.73 44.30 -18.11
CA MET A 1 -26.61 44.45 -17.13
C MET A 1 -25.29 44.04 -17.79
N LYS A 2 -24.24 44.87 -17.68
CA LYS A 2 -22.96 44.66 -18.39
C LYS A 2 -22.09 43.62 -17.67
N ARG A 3 -21.48 42.67 -18.41
CA ARG A 3 -20.60 41.58 -17.92
C ARG A 3 -19.52 42.03 -16.91
N LYS A 4 -19.00 43.25 -17.07
CA LYS A 4 -17.99 43.85 -16.16
C LYS A 4 -18.53 44.10 -14.75
N THR A 5 -19.81 44.42 -14.60
CA THR A 5 -20.46 44.65 -13.29
C THR A 5 -20.60 43.33 -12.51
N VAL A 6 -20.93 42.23 -13.19
CA VAL A 6 -21.04 40.90 -12.58
C VAL A 6 -19.67 40.39 -12.12
N GLN A 7 -18.61 40.58 -12.92
CA GLN A 7 -17.24 40.23 -12.53
C GLN A 7 -16.70 41.05 -11.35
N MET A 8 -17.11 42.31 -11.22
CA MET A 8 -16.72 43.17 -10.11
C MET A 8 -17.40 42.77 -8.80
N ILE A 9 -18.66 42.33 -8.85
CA ILE A 9 -19.42 41.83 -7.69
C ILE A 9 -18.90 40.45 -7.26
N LEU A 10 -18.56 39.56 -8.20
CA LEU A 10 -18.00 38.24 -7.88
C LEU A 10 -16.57 38.32 -7.31
N ARG A 11 -15.76 39.32 -7.70
CA ARG A 11 -14.43 39.56 -7.11
C ARG A 11 -14.48 40.19 -5.72
N ARG A 12 -15.56 40.91 -5.40
CA ARG A 12 -15.88 41.42 -4.06
C ARG A 12 -16.92 40.53 -3.41
N GLY A 13 -16.58 39.26 -3.19
CA GLY A 13 -17.35 38.42 -2.28
C GLY A 13 -17.62 39.17 -0.97
N PRO A 14 -18.77 38.98 -0.32
CA PRO A 14 -19.17 39.76 0.85
C PRO A 14 -18.02 39.77 1.86
N VAL A 15 -17.59 40.96 2.28
CA VAL A 15 -16.59 41.13 3.34
C VAL A 15 -17.13 40.34 4.54
N PRO A 16 -16.43 39.32 5.01
CA PRO A 16 -17.01 38.37 5.94
C PRO A 16 -17.11 39.03 7.32
N THR A 17 -18.26 39.65 7.57
CA THR A 17 -18.54 40.50 8.73
C THR A 17 -18.50 39.74 10.05
N ARG A 18 -18.61 38.40 10.00
CA ARG A 18 -18.66 37.50 11.16
C ARG A 18 -17.60 36.40 11.12
N LEU A 19 -16.51 36.59 10.37
CA LEU A 19 -15.43 35.58 10.31
C LEU A 19 -14.78 35.41 11.69
N ALA A 20 -14.58 36.51 12.41
CA ALA A 20 -14.10 36.49 13.79
C ALA A 20 -15.10 35.82 14.75
N GLU A 21 -16.41 36.06 14.56
CA GLU A 21 -17.48 35.47 15.37
C GLU A 21 -17.60 33.95 15.15
N THR A 22 -17.45 33.50 13.89
CA THR A 22 -17.43 32.07 13.54
C THR A 22 -16.14 31.40 14.00
N GLN A 23 -14.98 32.05 13.89
CA GLN A 23 -13.73 31.55 14.47
C GLN A 23 -13.81 31.43 16.00
N ALA A 24 -14.39 32.41 16.68
CA ALA A 24 -14.57 32.37 18.14
C ALA A 24 -15.55 31.28 18.58
N ARG A 25 -16.67 31.10 17.87
CA ARG A 25 -17.62 29.99 18.15
C ARG A 25 -17.01 28.64 17.84
N CYS A 26 -16.31 28.49 16.73
CA CYS A 26 -15.57 27.26 16.42
C CYS A 26 -14.48 26.99 17.47
N ALA A 27 -13.74 28.00 17.92
CA ALA A 27 -12.74 27.87 18.98
C ALA A 27 -13.34 27.53 20.35
N ALA A 28 -14.59 27.95 20.62
CA ALA A 28 -15.34 27.60 21.82
C ALA A 28 -15.93 26.17 21.76
N LEU A 29 -16.37 25.73 20.57
CA LEU A 29 -16.88 24.38 20.32
C LEU A 29 -15.76 23.34 20.17
N LEU A 30 -14.58 23.77 19.74
CA LEU A 30 -13.38 22.94 19.72
C LEU A 30 -12.92 22.72 21.17
N PRO A 31 -12.94 21.49 21.70
CA PRO A 31 -12.45 21.24 23.05
C PRO A 31 -11.00 21.72 23.16
N ARG A 32 -10.75 22.69 24.05
CA ARG A 32 -9.43 23.34 24.32
C ARG A 32 -8.29 22.36 24.63
N LYS A 33 -8.62 21.11 24.94
CA LYS A 33 -7.69 19.97 24.94
C LYS A 33 -8.20 18.96 23.92
N ARG A 34 -7.83 19.13 22.66
CA ARG A 34 -7.81 18.03 21.69
C ARG A 34 -6.82 17.02 22.26
N ARG A 35 -7.30 16.07 23.09
CA ARG A 35 -6.46 14.97 23.61
C ARG A 35 -5.74 14.42 22.40
N ARG A 36 -4.41 14.52 22.36
CA ARG A 36 -3.61 13.75 21.42
C ARG A 36 -4.08 12.32 21.59
N THR A 37 -4.85 11.81 20.63
CA THR A 37 -5.20 10.40 20.59
C THR A 37 -3.89 9.65 20.68
N GLY A 38 -3.74 8.79 21.69
CA GLY A 38 -2.51 8.01 21.83
C GLY A 38 -2.27 7.22 20.55
N PHE A 39 -1.01 7.00 20.19
CA PHE A 39 -0.63 6.22 19.00
C PHE A 39 -1.39 4.89 18.92
N TRP A 40 -1.57 4.21 20.06
CA TRP A 40 -2.35 2.97 20.17
C TRP A 40 -3.84 3.14 19.92
N GLN A 41 -4.46 4.23 20.38
CA GLN A 41 -5.86 4.53 20.10
C GLN A 41 -6.06 4.84 18.61
N PHE A 42 -5.14 5.61 18.02
CA PHE A 42 -5.11 5.86 16.58
C PHE A 42 -4.96 4.54 15.79
N LEU A 43 -3.98 3.72 16.15
CA LEU A 43 -3.73 2.43 15.49
C LEU A 43 -4.93 1.48 15.62
N SER A 44 -5.57 1.44 16.80
CA SER A 44 -6.77 0.62 17.03
C SER A 44 -7.96 1.08 16.18
N ALA A 45 -8.11 2.39 15.97
CA ALA A 45 -9.14 2.95 15.11
C ALA A 45 -8.88 2.60 13.64
N VAL A 46 -7.64 2.77 13.17
CA VAL A 46 -7.23 2.38 11.81
C VAL A 46 -7.42 0.88 11.60
N TRP A 47 -7.04 0.05 12.58
CA TRP A 47 -7.25 -1.40 12.57
C TRP A 47 -8.72 -1.73 12.39
N ARG A 48 -9.60 -1.24 13.28
CA ARG A 48 -11.02 -1.63 13.29
C ARG A 48 -11.74 -1.32 11.97
N PHE A 49 -11.38 -0.23 11.30
CA PHE A 49 -12.03 0.17 10.05
C PHE A 49 -11.33 -0.35 8.79
N THR A 50 -10.00 -0.49 8.80
CA THR A 50 -9.24 -0.85 7.60
C THR A 50 -8.88 -2.34 7.54
N ALA A 51 -8.63 -2.98 8.69
CA ALA A 51 -8.16 -4.35 8.74
C ALA A 51 -9.21 -5.39 8.27
N PRO A 52 -10.50 -5.34 8.65
CA PRO A 52 -11.46 -6.37 8.23
C PRO A 52 -11.62 -6.53 6.71
N PRO A 53 -11.84 -5.47 5.90
CA PRO A 53 -11.97 -5.63 4.45
C PRO A 53 -10.63 -5.99 3.79
N LEU A 54 -9.51 -5.48 4.32
CA LEU A 54 -8.16 -5.80 3.83
C LEU A 54 -7.82 -7.27 4.05
N TRP A 55 -8.01 -7.77 5.27
CA TRP A 55 -7.75 -9.15 5.64
C TRP A 55 -8.71 -10.10 4.93
N GLY A 56 -9.98 -9.72 4.79
CA GLY A 56 -10.94 -10.45 3.97
C GLY A 56 -10.48 -10.58 2.52
N ALA A 57 -10.00 -9.51 1.91
CA ALA A 57 -9.48 -9.53 0.54
C ALA A 57 -8.20 -10.39 0.41
N GLN A 58 -7.25 -10.26 1.34
CA GLN A 58 -6.01 -11.06 1.35
C GLN A 58 -6.30 -12.55 1.63
N ALA A 59 -7.22 -12.87 2.54
CA ALA A 59 -7.65 -14.23 2.83
C ALA A 59 -8.38 -14.84 1.62
N GLY A 60 -9.27 -14.08 0.98
CA GLY A 60 -9.95 -14.50 -0.25
C GLY A 60 -8.97 -14.76 -1.39
N ALA A 61 -8.00 -13.87 -1.60
CA ALA A 61 -6.94 -14.06 -2.59
C ALA A 61 -6.08 -15.30 -2.29
N SER A 62 -5.71 -15.51 -1.03
CA SER A 62 -4.92 -16.68 -0.59
C SER A 62 -5.71 -17.98 -0.75
N ALA A 63 -7.00 -17.98 -0.44
CA ALA A 63 -7.88 -19.14 -0.63
C ALA A 63 -8.06 -19.48 -2.11
N LEU A 64 -8.29 -18.47 -2.96
CA LEU A 64 -8.38 -18.64 -4.41
C LEU A 64 -7.06 -19.21 -4.97
N PHE A 65 -5.93 -18.67 -4.51
CA PHE A 65 -4.61 -19.17 -4.87
C PHE A 65 -4.42 -20.64 -4.45
N ALA A 66 -4.80 -21.00 -3.22
CA ALA A 66 -4.70 -22.38 -2.73
C ALA A 66 -5.57 -23.36 -3.55
N LEU A 67 -6.79 -22.94 -3.92
CA LEU A 67 -7.67 -23.74 -4.78
C LEU A 67 -7.09 -23.93 -6.19
N ALA A 68 -6.46 -22.89 -6.75
CA ALA A 68 -5.78 -23.00 -8.04
C ALA A 68 -4.51 -23.86 -7.95
N ALA A 69 -3.73 -23.71 -6.88
CA ALA A 69 -2.53 -24.49 -6.63
C ALA A 69 -2.84 -25.99 -6.44
N ALA A 70 -3.98 -26.33 -5.84
CA ALA A 70 -4.42 -27.72 -5.68
C ALA A 70 -4.66 -28.46 -7.03
N ARG A 71 -4.80 -27.72 -8.14
CA ARG A 71 -4.98 -28.29 -9.49
C ARG A 71 -3.69 -28.38 -10.29
N GLU A 72 -2.60 -27.81 -9.78
CA GLU A 72 -1.32 -27.70 -10.50
C GLU A 72 -0.30 -28.69 -9.93
N SER A 73 0.40 -29.41 -10.81
CA SER A 73 1.49 -30.32 -10.41
C SER A 73 2.81 -29.59 -10.13
N GLU A 74 2.97 -28.35 -10.61
CA GLU A 74 4.20 -27.55 -10.51
C GLU A 74 4.11 -26.47 -9.42
N LEU A 75 4.06 -26.91 -8.17
CA LEU A 75 3.94 -26.07 -6.97
C LEU A 75 4.97 -24.91 -6.88
N PRO A 76 6.29 -25.11 -7.11
CA PRO A 76 7.30 -24.06 -6.90
C PRO A 76 7.12 -22.84 -7.80
N SER A 77 6.86 -23.06 -9.08
CA SER A 77 6.68 -22.00 -10.07
C SER A 77 5.36 -21.25 -9.84
N PHE A 78 4.31 -21.98 -9.41
CA PHE A 78 3.01 -21.39 -9.14
C PHE A 78 3.00 -20.53 -7.86
N LEU A 79 3.78 -20.90 -6.84
CA LEU A 79 3.95 -20.13 -5.59
C LEU A 79 4.41 -18.69 -5.82
N CYS A 80 5.18 -18.42 -6.87
CA CYS A 80 5.66 -17.08 -7.21
C CYS A 80 4.51 -16.09 -7.49
N LEU A 81 3.34 -16.57 -7.92
CA LEU A 81 2.17 -15.75 -8.26
C LEU A 81 1.44 -15.19 -7.04
N LEU A 82 1.62 -15.81 -5.87
CA LEU A 82 0.98 -15.38 -4.64
C LEU A 82 1.42 -13.96 -4.24
N GLY A 83 2.70 -13.62 -4.43
CA GLY A 83 3.24 -12.29 -4.09
C GLY A 83 2.53 -11.14 -4.82
N PRO A 84 2.48 -11.13 -6.16
CA PRO A 84 1.73 -10.14 -6.93
C PRO A 84 0.23 -10.12 -6.62
N LEU A 85 -0.38 -11.28 -6.35
CA LEU A 85 -1.80 -11.38 -6.02
C LEU A 85 -2.13 -10.72 -4.67
N LEU A 86 -1.32 -10.98 -3.65
CA LEU A 86 -1.43 -10.34 -2.32
C LEU A 86 -1.23 -8.82 -2.42
N ALA A 87 -0.21 -8.39 -3.17
CA ALA A 87 0.03 -6.98 -3.43
C ALA A 87 -1.14 -6.31 -4.17
N LEU A 88 -1.84 -7.02 -5.07
CA LEU A 88 -3.04 -6.52 -5.74
C LEU A 88 -4.22 -6.40 -4.77
N ALA A 89 -4.39 -7.38 -3.88
CA ALA A 89 -5.46 -7.42 -2.88
C ALA A 89 -5.38 -6.27 -1.87
N CYS A 90 -4.17 -5.75 -1.58
CA CYS A 90 -3.99 -4.64 -0.65
C CYS A 90 -4.14 -3.24 -1.28
N LEU A 91 -4.11 -3.11 -2.62
CA LEU A 91 -4.22 -1.80 -3.30
C LEU A 91 -5.50 -1.02 -2.93
N PRO A 92 -6.70 -1.63 -2.88
CA PRO A 92 -7.91 -0.87 -2.58
C PRO A 92 -7.89 -0.24 -1.18
N ALA A 93 -7.26 -0.91 -0.20
CA ALA A 93 -7.13 -0.39 1.15
C ALA A 93 -6.06 0.71 1.24
N LEU A 94 -4.95 0.55 0.52
CA LEU A 94 -3.85 1.53 0.49
C LEU A 94 -4.24 2.82 -0.24
N PHE A 95 -5.04 2.71 -1.31
CA PHE A 95 -5.50 3.84 -2.13
C PHE A 95 -6.97 4.22 -1.87
N ALA A 96 -7.54 3.82 -0.74
CA ALA A 96 -8.92 4.16 -0.36
C ALA A 96 -9.16 5.68 -0.36
N ALA A 97 -8.15 6.46 0.05
CA ALA A 97 -8.19 7.92 0.05
C ALA A 97 -8.38 8.52 -1.35
N GLU A 98 -7.66 7.99 -2.36
CA GLU A 98 -7.83 8.40 -3.76
C GLU A 98 -9.20 7.94 -4.30
N ARG A 99 -9.61 6.70 -4.00
CA ARG A 99 -10.85 6.10 -4.53
C ARG A 99 -12.10 6.82 -4.04
N HIS A 100 -12.09 7.27 -2.78
CA HIS A 100 -13.23 7.93 -2.15
C HIS A 100 -13.12 9.46 -2.13
N GLY A 101 -12.09 10.03 -2.75
CA GLY A 101 -11.86 11.49 -2.74
C GLY A 101 -11.60 12.06 -1.34
N MET A 102 -11.21 11.21 -0.39
CA MET A 102 -11.02 11.58 1.03
C MET A 102 -9.63 12.15 1.31
N ALA A 103 -8.83 12.42 0.27
CA ALA A 103 -7.48 12.95 0.41
C ALA A 103 -7.44 14.30 1.17
N GLU A 104 -8.42 15.17 0.97
CA GLU A 104 -8.53 16.45 1.69
C GLU A 104 -8.93 16.27 3.16
N LEU A 105 -9.78 15.28 3.44
CA LEU A 105 -10.16 14.92 4.80
C LEU A 105 -8.99 14.29 5.56
N GLU A 106 -8.22 13.41 4.91
CA GLU A 106 -7.00 12.86 5.50
C GLU A 106 -5.93 13.94 5.74
N ALA A 107 -5.80 14.90 4.83
CA ALA A 107 -4.89 16.06 4.97
C ALA A 107 -5.27 17.02 6.11
N SER A 108 -6.56 17.13 6.45
CA SER A 108 -7.05 18.02 7.52
C SER A 108 -7.06 17.36 8.91
N THR A 109 -6.77 16.06 9.01
CA THR A 109 -6.61 15.38 10.30
C THR A 109 -5.25 15.69 10.95
N CYS A 110 -5.21 15.70 12.28
CA CYS A 110 -3.99 16.00 13.05
C CYS A 110 -2.89 14.92 12.97
N ALA A 111 -3.18 13.77 12.35
CA ALA A 111 -2.19 12.73 12.07
C ALA A 111 -1.58 13.03 10.70
N ALA A 112 -0.26 13.08 10.60
CA ALA A 112 0.41 13.26 9.32
C ALA A 112 -0.06 12.13 8.37
N GLY A 113 -0.43 12.43 7.12
CA GLY A 113 -0.84 11.39 6.15
C GLY A 113 0.17 10.23 6.02
N ALA A 114 1.45 10.48 6.37
CA ALA A 114 2.47 9.45 6.55
C ALA A 114 2.18 8.42 7.65
N GLU A 115 1.68 8.84 8.82
CA GLU A 115 1.38 7.95 9.94
C GLU A 115 0.24 6.99 9.59
N LEU A 116 -0.80 7.52 8.93
CA LEU A 116 -1.93 6.72 8.48
C LEU A 116 -1.53 5.74 7.37
N THR A 117 -0.76 6.19 6.39
CA THR A 117 -0.25 5.32 5.31
C THR A 117 0.71 4.26 5.84
N LEU A 118 1.57 4.60 6.81
CA LEU A 118 2.45 3.64 7.49
C LEU A 118 1.65 2.62 8.30
N ALA A 119 0.60 3.05 9.01
CA ALA A 119 -0.29 2.14 9.72
C ALA A 119 -0.98 1.16 8.76
N ARG A 120 -1.54 1.64 7.64
CA ARG A 120 -2.15 0.78 6.61
C ARG A 120 -1.14 -0.19 6.00
N LEU A 121 0.08 0.28 5.72
CA LEU A 121 1.18 -0.55 5.21
C LEU A 121 1.57 -1.63 6.22
N ALA A 122 1.69 -1.29 7.50
CA ALA A 122 2.01 -2.23 8.57
C ALA A 122 0.93 -3.32 8.67
N LEU A 123 -0.35 -2.95 8.65
CA LEU A 123 -1.48 -3.88 8.66
C LEU A 123 -1.48 -4.82 7.45
N ALA A 124 -1.25 -4.28 6.25
CA ALA A 124 -1.17 -5.07 5.02
C ALA A 124 0.01 -6.05 5.08
N SER A 125 1.19 -5.55 5.46
CA SER A 125 2.41 -6.36 5.55
C SER A 125 2.31 -7.48 6.58
N GLY A 126 1.61 -7.26 7.70
CA GLY A 126 1.38 -8.30 8.70
C GLY A 126 0.53 -9.44 8.15
N ALA A 127 -0.55 -9.13 7.44
CA ALA A 127 -1.38 -10.14 6.80
C ALA A 127 -0.69 -10.83 5.63
N ASP A 128 0.08 -10.09 4.81
CA ASP A 128 0.90 -10.67 3.75
C ASP A 128 1.93 -11.64 4.34
N LEU A 129 2.62 -11.28 5.42
CA LEU A 129 3.62 -12.14 6.05
C LEU A 129 2.99 -13.44 6.57
N LEU A 130 1.79 -13.37 7.16
CA LEU A 130 1.03 -14.56 7.59
C LEU A 130 0.69 -15.46 6.39
N ALA A 131 0.19 -14.88 5.29
CA ALA A 131 -0.15 -15.63 4.08
C ALA A 131 1.08 -16.28 3.43
N LEU A 132 2.18 -15.54 3.31
CA LEU A 132 3.44 -16.05 2.76
C LEU A 132 4.03 -17.16 3.64
N THR A 133 3.98 -17.01 4.97
CA THR A 133 4.47 -18.04 5.90
C THR A 133 3.64 -19.32 5.80
N ALA A 134 2.31 -19.21 5.72
CA ALA A 134 1.43 -20.36 5.53
C ALA A 134 1.69 -21.06 4.19
N ALA A 135 1.86 -20.29 3.11
CA ALA A 135 2.16 -20.83 1.78
C ALA A 135 3.53 -21.54 1.74
N LEU A 136 4.55 -20.99 2.40
CA LEU A 136 5.86 -21.64 2.53
C LEU A 136 5.77 -22.94 3.33
N GLY A 137 5.03 -22.94 4.45
CA GLY A 137 4.82 -24.14 5.24
C GLY A 137 4.15 -25.26 4.42
N LEU A 138 3.15 -24.93 3.62
CA LEU A 138 2.51 -25.89 2.71
C LEU A 138 3.46 -26.33 1.59
N GLY A 139 4.23 -25.41 1.00
CA GLY A 139 5.19 -25.71 -0.06
C GLY A 139 6.32 -26.63 0.37
N VAL A 140 6.86 -26.45 1.59
CA VAL A 140 7.90 -27.32 2.17
C VAL A 140 7.36 -28.70 2.52
N ARG A 141 6.10 -28.78 2.98
CA ARG A 141 5.47 -30.08 3.29
C ARG A 141 5.15 -30.91 2.06
N GLN A 142 4.85 -30.26 0.93
CA GLN A 142 4.46 -30.93 -0.31
C GLN A 142 5.60 -31.09 -1.32
N GLY A 143 6.64 -30.26 -1.26
CA GLY A 143 7.75 -30.25 -2.22
C GLY A 143 9.06 -30.76 -1.62
N GLY A 144 9.79 -31.58 -2.38
CA GLY A 144 11.18 -31.96 -2.07
C GLY A 144 12.22 -30.88 -2.40
N ALA A 145 11.79 -29.69 -2.82
CA ALA A 145 12.68 -28.56 -3.11
C ALA A 145 13.18 -27.91 -1.82
N GLY A 146 14.42 -27.39 -1.84
CA GLY A 146 15.01 -26.72 -0.67
C GLY A 146 14.16 -25.55 -0.19
N ALA A 147 13.80 -25.53 1.10
CA ALA A 147 12.96 -24.50 1.72
C ALA A 147 13.44 -23.06 1.46
N TRP A 148 14.76 -22.88 1.35
CA TRP A 148 15.39 -21.59 1.07
C TRP A 148 15.13 -21.10 -0.36
N ALA A 149 15.15 -21.98 -1.36
CA ALA A 149 14.87 -21.62 -2.75
C ALA A 149 13.40 -21.23 -2.93
N LEU A 150 12.48 -22.00 -2.33
CA LEU A 150 11.05 -21.69 -2.28
C LEU A 150 10.78 -20.32 -1.65
N SER A 151 11.51 -20.01 -0.58
CA SER A 151 11.42 -18.72 0.11
C SER A 151 11.85 -17.57 -0.81
N LEU A 152 12.94 -17.71 -1.57
CA LEU A 152 13.41 -16.69 -2.51
C LEU A 152 12.44 -16.49 -3.69
N TYR A 153 11.94 -17.57 -4.28
CA TYR A 153 10.96 -17.53 -5.37
C TYR A 153 9.68 -16.83 -4.96
N LEU A 154 9.26 -16.99 -3.70
CA LEU A 154 8.10 -16.33 -3.16
C LEU A 154 8.36 -14.86 -2.77
N LEU A 155 9.45 -14.58 -2.06
CA LEU A 155 9.71 -13.24 -1.52
C LEU A 155 10.11 -12.23 -2.58
N VAL A 156 10.86 -12.63 -3.62
CA VAL A 156 11.39 -11.68 -4.60
C VAL A 156 10.28 -10.95 -5.37
N PRO A 157 9.28 -11.63 -5.97
CA PRO A 157 8.15 -10.97 -6.61
C PRO A 157 7.34 -10.09 -5.65
N PHE A 158 7.13 -10.57 -4.42
CA PHE A 158 6.41 -9.83 -3.40
C PHE A 158 7.15 -8.54 -3.00
N LEU A 159 8.46 -8.61 -2.79
CA LEU A 159 9.32 -7.45 -2.52
C LEU A 159 9.29 -6.44 -3.65
N PHE A 160 9.32 -6.90 -4.91
CA PHE A 160 9.21 -6.02 -6.06
C PHE A 160 7.86 -5.29 -6.10
N CYS A 161 6.74 -6.01 -5.95
CA CYS A 161 5.42 -5.40 -5.95
C CYS A 161 5.23 -4.43 -4.77
N SER A 162 5.65 -4.81 -3.56
CA SER A 162 5.57 -3.96 -2.36
C SER A 162 6.49 -2.73 -2.43
N LEU A 163 7.66 -2.84 -3.06
CA LEU A 163 8.53 -1.70 -3.38
C LEU A 163 7.81 -0.71 -4.29
N VAL A 164 7.20 -1.20 -5.38
CA VAL A 164 6.50 -0.35 -6.35
C VAL A 164 5.31 0.36 -5.70
N THR A 165 4.48 -0.36 -4.93
CA THR A 165 3.35 0.24 -4.23
C THR A 165 3.82 1.31 -3.24
N LEU A 166 4.86 1.03 -2.45
CA LEU A 166 5.46 1.99 -1.52
C LEU A 166 6.04 3.22 -2.26
N ALA A 167 6.72 3.00 -3.39
CA ALA A 167 7.29 4.07 -4.20
C ALA A 167 6.21 4.95 -4.85
N VAL A 168 5.07 4.39 -5.25
CA VAL A 168 3.93 5.14 -5.79
C VAL A 168 3.22 5.90 -4.66
N LEU A 169 2.96 5.26 -3.52
CA LEU A 169 2.38 5.89 -2.33
C LEU A 169 3.19 7.10 -1.88
N ARG A 170 4.53 7.01 -1.88
CA ARG A 170 5.41 8.13 -1.51
C ARG A 170 5.44 9.29 -2.49
N ARG A 171 5.12 9.08 -3.77
CA ARG A 171 5.06 10.18 -4.75
C ARG A 171 3.84 11.10 -4.53
N GLY A 172 2.95 10.73 -3.61
CA GLY A 172 1.84 11.55 -3.14
C GLY A 172 0.63 11.54 -4.10
N PRO A 173 -0.58 11.71 -3.56
CA PRO A 173 -1.83 11.74 -4.34
C PRO A 173 -1.98 12.99 -5.24
N GLY A 174 -1.11 13.99 -5.10
CA GLY A 174 -1.35 15.35 -5.63
C GLY A 174 -0.95 15.65 -7.07
N ARG A 175 -0.41 14.70 -7.87
CA ARG A 175 0.22 15.08 -9.16
C ARG A 175 -0.38 14.46 -10.43
N ARG A 176 -1.19 13.41 -10.31
CA ARG A 176 -1.94 12.73 -11.39
C ARG A 176 -2.70 11.58 -10.72
N GLY A 177 -4.03 11.66 -10.66
CA GLY A 177 -4.86 10.55 -10.19
C GLY A 177 -4.51 9.25 -10.93
N GLY A 178 -4.70 8.10 -10.26
CA GLY A 178 -4.36 6.78 -10.83
C GLY A 178 -3.08 6.16 -10.27
N GLY A 179 -2.72 6.43 -9.01
CA GLY A 179 -1.67 5.68 -8.31
C GLY A 179 -2.02 4.20 -8.21
N ALA A 180 -3.26 3.89 -7.85
CA ALA A 180 -3.76 2.51 -7.76
C ALA A 180 -3.70 1.78 -9.09
N GLN A 181 -4.09 2.43 -10.20
CA GLN A 181 -4.07 1.82 -11.54
C GLN A 181 -2.65 1.51 -12.01
N ARG A 182 -1.68 2.40 -11.75
CA ARG A 182 -0.26 2.13 -12.04
C ARG A 182 0.28 0.96 -11.23
N CYS A 183 -0.05 0.88 -9.94
CA CYS A 183 0.35 -0.26 -9.11
C CYS A 183 -0.28 -1.56 -9.62
N ALA A 184 -1.57 -1.54 -9.94
CA ALA A 184 -2.28 -2.70 -10.48
C ALA A 184 -1.65 -3.17 -11.80
N ALA A 185 -1.34 -2.24 -12.72
CA ALA A 185 -0.67 -2.54 -13.97
C ALA A 185 0.69 -3.21 -13.76
N VAL A 186 1.49 -2.73 -12.80
CA VAL A 186 2.79 -3.33 -12.48
C VAL A 186 2.64 -4.70 -11.82
N CYS A 187 1.71 -4.88 -10.90
CA CYS A 187 1.43 -6.20 -10.30
C CYS A 187 0.99 -7.22 -11.36
N LEU A 188 0.09 -6.82 -12.27
CA LEU A 188 -0.34 -7.67 -13.38
C LEU A 188 0.81 -7.98 -14.35
N ALA A 189 1.62 -6.98 -14.71
CA ALA A 189 2.79 -7.19 -15.56
C ALA A 189 3.84 -8.11 -14.92
N THR A 190 3.98 -8.04 -13.59
CA THR A 190 4.87 -8.94 -12.83
C THR A 190 4.32 -10.36 -12.86
N ALA A 191 3.01 -10.53 -12.64
CA ALA A 191 2.37 -11.85 -12.70
C ALA A 191 2.46 -12.47 -14.10
N THR A 192 2.19 -11.71 -15.16
CA THR A 192 2.33 -12.19 -16.55
C THR A 192 3.79 -12.48 -16.90
N GLY A 193 4.73 -11.67 -16.43
CA GLY A 193 6.16 -11.92 -16.58
C GLY A 193 6.61 -13.23 -15.92
N LEU A 194 6.13 -13.54 -14.72
CA LEU A 194 6.42 -14.80 -14.03
C LEU A 194 5.81 -16.01 -14.75
N LEU A 195 4.59 -15.88 -15.29
CA LEU A 195 3.96 -16.91 -16.12
C LEU A 195 4.73 -17.15 -17.41
N ALA A 196 5.20 -16.08 -18.07
CA ALA A 196 6.06 -16.19 -19.24
C ALA A 196 7.39 -16.85 -18.88
N LEU A 197 7.99 -16.50 -17.75
CA LEU A 197 9.23 -17.10 -17.27
C LEU A 197 9.06 -18.60 -17.01
N ARG A 198 7.93 -19.01 -16.40
CA ARG A 198 7.55 -20.42 -16.24
C ARG A 198 7.46 -21.13 -17.59
N ARG A 199 6.89 -20.48 -18.61
CA ARG A 199 6.66 -21.10 -19.93
C ARG A 199 7.92 -21.20 -20.79
N TYR A 200 8.75 -20.16 -20.82
CA TYR A 200 9.88 -20.04 -21.75
C TYR A 200 11.22 -20.44 -21.14
N ALA A 201 11.38 -20.36 -19.82
CA ALA A 201 12.64 -20.63 -19.14
C ALA A 201 12.45 -21.39 -17.82
N PRO A 202 11.89 -22.63 -17.85
CA PRO A 202 11.71 -23.44 -16.65
C PRO A 202 13.04 -23.74 -15.91
N GLY A 203 14.17 -23.67 -16.63
CA GLY A 203 15.51 -23.83 -16.06
C GLY A 203 15.87 -22.80 -14.97
N LEU A 204 15.22 -21.63 -14.92
CA LEU A 204 15.45 -20.60 -13.90
C LEU A 204 14.94 -20.98 -12.50
N TYR A 205 14.13 -22.04 -12.41
CA TYR A 205 13.64 -22.62 -11.16
C TYR A 205 14.48 -23.84 -10.72
N THR A 206 15.59 -24.13 -11.40
CA THR A 206 16.54 -25.17 -11.00
C THR A 206 17.59 -24.64 -10.01
N ALA A 207 18.22 -25.54 -9.26
CA ALA A 207 19.17 -25.22 -8.18
C ALA A 207 20.37 -24.35 -8.61
N SER A 208 20.72 -24.34 -9.90
CA SER A 208 21.83 -23.54 -10.45
C SER A 208 21.51 -22.04 -10.55
N ALA A 209 20.23 -21.67 -10.65
CA ALA A 209 19.79 -20.29 -10.86
C ALA A 209 19.43 -19.55 -9.55
N VAL A 210 19.48 -20.22 -8.40
CA VAL A 210 19.04 -19.63 -7.13
C VAL A 210 19.92 -18.45 -6.70
N GLY A 211 21.18 -18.41 -7.13
CA GLY A 211 22.06 -17.25 -6.93
C GLY A 211 21.52 -15.96 -7.53
N GLY A 212 20.87 -16.02 -8.70
CA GLY A 212 20.24 -14.86 -9.33
C GLY A 212 19.06 -14.33 -8.52
N TRP A 213 18.24 -15.23 -7.97
CA TRP A 213 17.11 -14.87 -7.09
C TRP A 213 17.59 -14.32 -5.75
N ALA A 214 18.66 -14.87 -5.19
CA ALA A 214 19.28 -14.35 -3.97
C ALA A 214 19.85 -12.92 -4.17
N ALA A 215 20.52 -12.67 -5.30
CA ALA A 215 21.00 -11.34 -5.64
C ALA A 215 19.83 -10.34 -5.83
N GLY A 216 18.77 -10.74 -6.53
CA GLY A 216 17.55 -9.95 -6.69
C GLY A 216 16.88 -9.64 -5.35
N PHE A 217 16.81 -10.63 -4.45
CA PHE A 217 16.29 -10.46 -3.10
C PHE A 217 17.06 -9.39 -2.32
N VAL A 218 18.38 -9.47 -2.26
CA VAL A 218 19.22 -8.50 -1.54
C VAL A 218 19.02 -7.10 -2.12
N LEU A 219 19.00 -6.97 -3.45
CA LEU A 219 18.82 -5.70 -4.13
C LEU A 219 17.45 -5.09 -3.78
N PHE A 220 16.35 -5.81 -3.99
CA PHE A 220 15.02 -5.28 -3.72
C PHE A 220 14.78 -5.02 -2.24
N PHE A 221 15.30 -5.87 -1.35
CA PHE A 221 15.22 -5.65 0.08
C PHE A 221 15.96 -4.36 0.49
N CYS A 222 17.16 -4.12 -0.03
CA CYS A 222 17.89 -2.89 0.24
C CYS A 222 17.12 -1.65 -0.23
N PHE A 223 16.53 -1.68 -1.43
CA PHE A 223 15.71 -0.57 -1.92
C PHE A 223 14.43 -0.39 -1.09
N PHE A 224 13.76 -1.48 -0.71
CA PHE A 224 12.57 -1.45 0.12
C PHE A 224 12.86 -0.85 1.50
N ALA A 225 13.92 -1.32 2.16
CA ALA A 225 14.36 -0.81 3.46
C ALA A 225 14.70 0.69 3.40
N ARG A 226 15.39 1.14 2.34
CA ARG A 226 15.68 2.57 2.12
C ARG A 226 14.40 3.38 1.95
N GLU A 227 13.43 2.88 1.19
CA GLU A 227 12.19 3.61 0.93
C GLU A 227 11.26 3.64 2.14
N LEU A 228 11.24 2.56 2.93
CA LEU A 228 10.54 2.49 4.20
C LEU A 228 11.18 3.42 5.24
N ALA A 229 12.51 3.41 5.35
CA ALA A 229 13.22 4.32 6.25
C ALA A 229 12.97 5.79 5.90
N ARG A 230 12.89 6.14 4.61
CA ARG A 230 12.49 7.49 4.19
C ARG A 230 11.06 7.84 4.59
N LEU A 231 10.11 6.90 4.49
CA LEU A 231 8.73 7.09 4.95
C LEU A 231 8.67 7.34 6.47
N VAL A 232 9.37 6.51 7.25
CA VAL A 232 9.45 6.63 8.71
C VAL A 232 10.08 7.96 9.13
N ARG A 233 11.15 8.40 8.45
CA ARG A 233 11.78 9.71 8.73
C ARG A 233 10.86 10.89 8.43
N ALA A 234 10.05 10.79 7.37
CA ALA A 234 9.09 11.83 7.02
C ALA A 234 7.94 11.91 8.03
N CYS A 235 7.51 10.77 8.56
CA CYS A 235 6.59 10.67 9.69
C CYS A 235 7.16 11.37 10.95
N GLY A 236 8.40 11.07 11.35
CA GLY A 236 9.02 11.63 12.55
C GLY A 236 9.32 13.14 12.51
N LYS A 237 9.33 13.75 11.31
CA LYS A 237 9.56 15.20 11.15
C LYS A 237 8.29 16.04 11.26
N GLY A 238 7.11 15.42 11.38
CA GLY A 238 5.82 16.15 11.34
C GLY A 238 5.66 16.96 10.04
N ALA A 239 6.42 16.63 9.01
CA ALA A 239 6.44 17.39 7.77
C ALA A 239 5.08 17.22 7.09
N PRO A 240 4.37 18.31 6.76
CA PRO A 240 3.13 18.22 6.01
C PRO A 240 3.43 17.53 4.69
N TYR A 241 2.83 16.35 4.52
CA TYR A 241 2.83 15.66 3.24
C TYR A 241 2.02 16.51 2.26
N GLY A 242 2.72 17.15 1.33
CA GLY A 242 2.13 18.00 0.31
C GLY A 242 2.22 19.48 0.65
N THR A 243 3.28 20.13 0.17
CA THR A 243 3.19 21.55 -0.18
C THR A 243 2.18 21.65 -1.31
N TYR A 244 0.96 22.09 -0.99
CA TYR A 244 0.03 22.63 -1.97
C TYR A 244 0.68 23.92 -2.48
N ALA A 245 1.25 23.84 -3.68
CA ALA A 245 1.65 24.99 -4.49
C ALA A 245 0.83 24.93 -5.77
#